data_AF-A0A9E0V5G0-F1
#
_entry.id   AF-A0A9E0V5G0-F1
#
_cell.length_a   1.000
_cell.length_b   1.000
_cell.length_c   1.000
_cell.angle_alpha   90.00
_cell.angle_beta   90.00
_cell.angle_gamma   90.00
#
_symmetry.space_group_name_H-M   'P 1'
#
loop_
_entity.id
_entity.type
_entity.pdbx_description
1 polymer ?
#
loop_
_entity_poly.entity_id
_entity_poly.type
_entity_poly.pdbx_seq_one_letter_code
_entity_poly.pdbx_strand_id
1 'polypeptide(L)'
;MFRLPFILSISVLTLMLFSCMPSPYFQKEISIPEYQWQYSFQPEFKVEIKDTNAHYNIYFILRHTDAYPYSNIWLWAYIKEPGDTAFKRSRIEIPLAEQSGRWLGRGMGEIWEQRMPMTRNDAPMVFKKSGLYQIRLEQNMRINPLPDILQIGLRVEKTGTPILVKR
;
A
#
# COMPACT_ATOMS: atom_id res chain seq x y z
N MET A 1 18.52 -41.05 -28.58
CA MET A 1 19.54 -40.54 -27.63
C MET A 1 19.38 -39.02 -27.53
N PHE A 2 18.63 -38.52 -26.55
CA PHE A 2 18.58 -37.08 -26.27
C PHE A 2 19.98 -36.64 -25.82
N ARG A 3 20.60 -35.70 -26.55
CA ARG A 3 21.97 -35.28 -26.26
C ARG A 3 22.01 -34.59 -24.90
N LEU A 4 22.96 -34.96 -24.05
CA LEU A 4 23.24 -34.37 -22.72
C LEU A 4 23.05 -32.84 -22.63
N PRO A 5 23.48 -32.00 -23.62
CA PRO A 5 23.23 -30.56 -23.60
C PRO A 5 21.74 -30.15 -23.67
N PHE A 6 20.88 -30.94 -24.31
CA PHE A 6 19.44 -30.65 -24.40
C PHE A 6 18.72 -30.86 -23.07
N ILE A 7 19.14 -31.90 -22.32
CA ILE A 7 18.62 -32.19 -20.97
C ILE A 7 19.08 -31.11 -19.97
N LEU A 8 20.34 -30.66 -20.07
CA LEU A 8 20.88 -29.55 -19.28
C LEU A 8 20.15 -28.23 -19.56
N SER A 9 19.84 -27.94 -20.83
CA SER A 9 19.11 -26.72 -21.21
C SER A 9 17.67 -26.71 -20.69
N ILE A 10 16.96 -27.85 -20.72
CA ILE A 10 15.63 -28.00 -20.12
C ILE A 10 15.69 -27.86 -18.60
N SER A 11 16.72 -28.41 -17.95
CA SER A 11 16.91 -28.31 -16.49
C SER A 11 17.17 -26.88 -16.03
N VAL A 12 17.95 -26.09 -16.79
CA VAL A 12 18.19 -24.68 -16.47
C VAL A 12 16.93 -23.84 -16.67
N LEU A 13 16.11 -24.16 -17.68
CA LEU A 13 14.84 -23.49 -17.94
C LEU A 13 13.78 -23.75 -16.86
N THR A 14 13.73 -24.96 -16.27
CA THR A 14 12.83 -25.26 -15.15
C THR A 14 13.25 -24.63 -13.83
N LEU A 15 14.54 -24.37 -13.59
CA LEU A 15 15.01 -23.67 -12.38
C LEU A 15 14.65 -22.16 -12.36
N MET A 16 14.43 -21.54 -13.52
CA MET A 16 14.03 -20.12 -13.62
C MET A 16 12.57 -19.86 -13.20
N LEU A 17 11.74 -20.90 -13.04
CA LEU A 17 10.30 -20.75 -12.79
C LEU A 17 9.91 -20.67 -11.31
N PHE A 18 10.87 -20.76 -10.36
CA PHE A 18 10.59 -20.75 -8.91
C PHE A 18 10.86 -19.41 -8.21
N SER A 19 10.80 -18.28 -8.93
CA SER A 19 10.76 -16.97 -8.26
C SER A 19 9.35 -16.67 -7.75
N CYS A 20 9.00 -17.25 -6.60
CA CYS A 20 7.77 -16.90 -5.89
C CYS A 20 8.06 -15.69 -5.00
N MET A 21 7.59 -14.50 -5.41
CA MET A 21 7.64 -13.34 -4.53
C MET A 21 6.70 -13.58 -3.32
N PRO A 22 7.15 -13.34 -2.08
CA PRO A 22 6.29 -13.52 -0.93
C PRO A 22 5.05 -12.61 -1.03
N SER A 23 3.89 -13.21 -0.85
CA SER A 23 2.62 -12.48 -0.77
C SER A 23 2.65 -11.52 0.42
N PRO A 24 2.09 -10.29 0.30
CA PRO A 24 1.91 -9.43 1.46
C PRO A 24 1.03 -10.11 2.51
N TYR A 25 1.18 -9.69 3.77
CA TYR A 25 0.35 -10.17 4.88
C TYR A 25 -1.11 -9.81 4.67
N PHE A 26 -1.35 -8.60 4.18
CA PHE A 26 -2.65 -8.12 3.74
C PHE A 26 -2.46 -7.15 2.57
N GLN A 27 -3.29 -7.23 1.55
CA GLN A 27 -3.41 -6.18 0.55
C GLN A 27 -4.85 -6.14 0.05
N LYS A 28 -5.42 -4.95 -0.01
CA LYS A 28 -6.72 -4.72 -0.63
C LYS A 28 -6.75 -3.32 -1.24
N GLU A 29 -7.34 -3.24 -2.42
CA GLU A 29 -7.58 -1.99 -3.15
C GLU A 29 -9.08 -1.89 -3.42
N ILE A 30 -9.62 -0.68 -3.29
CA ILE A 30 -11.03 -0.35 -3.49
C ILE A 30 -11.08 0.70 -4.61
N SER A 31 -11.84 0.40 -5.66
CA SER A 31 -12.07 1.34 -6.75
C SER A 31 -12.88 2.54 -6.28
N ILE A 32 -12.48 3.72 -6.73
CA ILE A 32 -13.20 4.96 -6.48
C ILE A 32 -14.25 5.15 -7.58
N PRO A 33 -15.54 5.37 -7.20
CA PRO A 33 -16.59 5.64 -8.17
C PRO A 33 -16.26 6.84 -9.05
N GLU A 34 -16.43 6.69 -10.37
CA GLU A 34 -16.25 7.74 -11.38
C GLU A 34 -14.89 8.45 -11.34
N TYR A 35 -13.90 7.83 -10.71
CA TYR A 35 -12.57 8.40 -10.41
C TYR A 35 -12.60 9.71 -9.62
N GLN A 36 -13.67 9.92 -8.86
CA GLN A 36 -13.97 11.12 -8.10
C GLN A 36 -14.05 10.78 -6.61
N TRP A 37 -12.94 10.96 -5.89
CA TRP A 37 -12.88 10.59 -4.48
C TRP A 37 -13.56 11.64 -3.61
N GLN A 38 -14.81 11.35 -3.25
CA GLN A 38 -15.60 12.18 -2.34
C GLN A 38 -15.19 11.98 -0.87
N TYR A 39 -15.31 13.01 -0.03
CA TYR A 39 -15.12 12.89 1.43
C TYR A 39 -16.04 11.86 2.09
N SER A 40 -17.25 11.71 1.57
CA SER A 40 -18.23 10.74 2.06
C SER A 40 -17.86 9.29 1.73
N PHE A 41 -17.03 9.07 0.72
CA PHE A 41 -16.55 7.75 0.34
C PHE A 41 -15.25 7.42 1.09
N GLN A 42 -15.37 6.61 2.14
CA GLN A 42 -14.25 6.25 3.01
C GLN A 42 -13.92 4.75 2.85
N PRO A 43 -12.98 4.37 1.97
CA PRO A 43 -12.51 3.00 1.84
C PRO A 43 -12.16 2.38 3.21
N GLU A 44 -12.83 1.27 3.55
CA GLU A 44 -12.62 0.53 4.80
C GLU A 44 -11.86 -0.77 4.55
N PHE A 45 -10.81 -0.97 5.34
CA PHE A 45 -9.95 -2.13 5.33
C PHE A 45 -10.05 -2.83 6.68
N LYS A 46 -10.25 -4.15 6.65
CA LYS A 46 -10.35 -5.00 7.82
C LYS A 46 -9.13 -5.92 7.85
N VAL A 47 -8.22 -5.68 8.79
CA VAL A 47 -6.94 -6.40 8.90
C VAL A 47 -6.96 -7.22 10.18
N GLU A 48 -6.91 -8.54 10.04
CA GLU A 48 -6.82 -9.46 11.17
C GLU A 48 -5.36 -9.61 11.60
N ILE A 49 -5.00 -9.20 12.81
CA ILE A 49 -3.63 -9.31 13.35
C ILE A 49 -3.55 -10.48 14.31
N LYS A 50 -2.71 -11.47 13.98
CA LYS A 50 -2.49 -12.66 14.83
C LYS A 50 -1.22 -12.59 15.70
N ASP A 51 -0.16 -11.95 15.20
CA ASP A 51 1.14 -11.90 15.86
C ASP A 51 1.47 -10.48 16.29
N THR A 52 1.40 -10.21 17.59
CA THR A 52 1.68 -8.90 18.19
C THR A 52 3.16 -8.68 18.54
N ASN A 53 4.02 -9.67 18.30
CA ASN A 53 5.48 -9.54 18.54
C ASN A 53 6.24 -9.20 17.25
N ALA A 54 5.60 -9.38 16.10
CA ALA A 54 6.16 -9.02 14.81
C ALA A 54 6.07 -7.52 14.51
N HIS A 55 6.98 -7.06 13.66
CA HIS A 55 6.92 -5.73 13.08
C HIS A 55 6.12 -5.77 11.77
N TYR A 56 5.45 -4.67 11.47
CA TYR A 56 4.62 -4.51 10.29
C TYR A 56 4.90 -3.19 9.61
N ASN A 57 5.09 -3.24 8.29
CA ASN A 57 5.08 -2.07 7.44
C ASN A 57 3.65 -1.87 6.91
N ILE A 58 3.15 -0.65 6.98
CA ILE A 58 1.84 -0.27 6.45
C ILE A 58 2.05 0.70 5.31
N TYR A 59 1.50 0.36 4.16
CA TYR A 59 1.56 1.16 2.95
C TYR A 59 0.15 1.58 2.51
N PHE A 60 0.05 2.84 2.17
CA PHE A 60 -1.06 3.40 1.40
C PHE A 60 -0.78 3.11 -0.08
N ILE A 61 -1.79 2.57 -0.76
CA ILE A 61 -1.76 2.39 -2.21
C ILE A 61 -2.70 3.43 -2.80
N LEU A 62 -2.20 4.21 -3.75
CA LEU A 62 -3.01 5.12 -4.55
C LEU A 62 -2.74 4.81 -6.02
N ARG A 63 -3.80 4.52 -6.76
CA ARG A 63 -3.77 4.45 -8.21
C ARG A 63 -4.45 5.71 -8.77
N HIS A 64 -3.75 6.47 -9.59
CA HIS A 64 -4.23 7.74 -10.14
C HIS A 64 -3.80 7.90 -11.61
N THR A 65 -4.44 8.80 -12.36
CA THR A 65 -3.96 9.19 -13.69
C THR A 65 -2.86 10.25 -13.58
N ASP A 66 -2.16 10.51 -14.67
CA ASP A 66 -1.20 11.61 -14.80
C ASP A 66 -1.85 12.99 -14.63
N ALA A 67 -3.15 13.11 -14.87
CA ALA A 67 -3.94 14.32 -14.69
C ALA A 67 -4.17 14.69 -13.22
N TYR A 68 -3.85 13.80 -12.26
CA TYR A 68 -3.89 14.14 -10.83
C TYR A 68 -2.97 15.34 -10.52
N PRO A 69 -3.50 16.48 -10.03
CA PRO A 69 -2.79 17.75 -10.12
C PRO A 69 -1.87 18.07 -8.93
N TYR A 70 -1.66 17.14 -8.00
CA TYR A 70 -0.93 17.40 -6.75
C TYR A 70 0.29 16.48 -6.59
N SER A 71 1.37 17.00 -6.04
CA SER A 71 2.58 16.22 -5.73
C SER A 71 2.47 15.40 -4.44
N ASN A 72 1.40 15.59 -3.68
CA ASN A 72 1.12 14.93 -2.41
C ASN A 72 -0.38 14.68 -2.24
N ILE A 73 -0.72 13.91 -1.21
CA ILE A 73 -2.09 13.76 -0.74
C ILE A 73 -2.13 13.83 0.79
N TRP A 74 -3.10 14.58 1.30
CA TRP A 74 -3.44 14.61 2.72
C TRP A 74 -4.59 13.66 2.98
N LEU A 75 -4.48 12.88 4.04
CA LEU A 75 -5.47 11.88 4.45
C LEU A 75 -5.86 12.06 5.91
N TRP A 76 -7.12 11.78 6.21
CA TRP A 76 -7.51 11.31 7.53
C TRP A 76 -7.47 9.79 7.55
N ALA A 77 -6.68 9.22 8.46
CA ALA A 77 -6.67 7.81 8.78
C ALA A 77 -7.47 7.59 10.07
N TYR A 78 -8.51 6.77 9.99
CA TYR A 78 -9.32 6.35 11.14
C TYR A 78 -8.97 4.91 11.46
N ILE A 79 -8.53 4.64 12.69
CA ILE A 79 -8.14 3.30 13.12
C ILE A 79 -8.97 2.93 14.35
N LYS A 80 -9.68 1.81 14.26
CA LYS A 80 -10.37 1.17 15.38
C LYS A 80 -9.65 -0.13 15.70
N GLU A 81 -9.09 -0.19 16.90
CA GLU A 81 -8.36 -1.36 17.39
C GLU A 81 -9.33 -2.45 17.89
N PRO A 82 -8.88 -3.72 17.99
CA PRO A 82 -9.67 -4.78 18.60
C PRO A 82 -10.16 -4.41 20.01
N GLY A 83 -11.47 -4.56 20.22
CA GLY A 83 -12.14 -4.25 21.48
C GLY A 83 -12.45 -2.78 21.73
N ASP A 84 -11.97 -1.86 20.90
CA ASP A 84 -12.33 -0.44 21.03
C ASP A 84 -13.75 -0.20 20.48
N THR A 85 -14.45 0.82 20.98
CA THR A 85 -15.78 1.20 20.49
C THR A 85 -15.71 2.30 19.42
N ALA A 86 -14.72 3.20 19.53
CA ALA A 86 -14.55 4.36 18.66
C ALA A 86 -13.29 4.27 17.77
N PHE A 87 -13.28 5.04 16.68
CA PHE A 87 -12.10 5.21 15.83
C PHE A 87 -11.21 6.32 16.40
N LYS A 88 -9.89 6.07 16.44
CA LYS A 88 -8.88 7.12 16.61
C LYS A 88 -8.56 7.70 15.25
N ARG A 89 -8.47 9.02 15.14
CA ARG A 89 -8.19 9.72 13.87
C ARG A 89 -6.82 10.39 13.91
N SER A 90 -6.04 10.22 12.85
CA SER A 90 -4.79 10.95 12.62
C SER A 90 -4.73 11.54 11.21
N ARG A 91 -4.04 12.68 11.07
CA ARG A 91 -3.79 13.31 9.77
C ARG A 91 -2.43 12.86 9.25
N ILE A 92 -2.36 12.48 7.99
CA ILE A 92 -1.12 12.01 7.35
C ILE A 92 -0.96 12.74 6.02
N GLU A 93 0.25 13.24 5.77
CA GLU A 93 0.67 13.71 4.45
C GLU A 93 1.48 12.61 3.78
N ILE A 94 1.17 12.33 2.52
CA ILE A 94 1.87 11.35 1.71
C ILE A 94 2.42 12.06 0.47
N PRO A 95 3.76 12.16 0.32
CA PRO A 95 4.36 12.64 -0.92
C PRO A 95 4.17 11.58 -2.02
N LEU A 96 3.82 12.04 -3.22
CA LEU A 96 3.57 11.20 -4.40
C LEU A 96 4.53 11.54 -5.55
N ALA A 97 5.10 12.74 -5.56
CA ALA A 97 6.09 13.19 -6.53
C ALA A 97 7.26 13.93 -5.87
N GLU A 98 8.38 13.97 -6.58
CA GLU A 98 9.51 14.84 -6.28
C GLU A 98 9.20 16.31 -6.59
N GLN A 99 10.07 17.21 -6.13
CA GLN A 99 10.00 18.64 -6.48
C GLN A 99 10.08 18.90 -8.00
N SER A 100 10.69 17.99 -8.75
CA SER A 100 10.76 18.02 -10.22
C SER A 100 9.42 17.72 -10.90
N GLY A 101 8.41 17.24 -10.15
CA GLY A 101 7.14 16.74 -10.68
C GLY A 101 7.19 15.26 -11.06
N ARG A 102 8.34 14.59 -10.96
CA ARG A 102 8.44 13.14 -11.22
C ARG A 102 7.73 12.36 -10.11
N TRP A 103 6.75 11.56 -10.49
CA TRP A 103 6.07 10.62 -9.60
C TRP A 103 7.05 9.61 -8.97
N LEU A 104 6.87 9.34 -7.68
CA LEU A 104 7.70 8.43 -6.87
C LEU A 104 7.31 6.95 -7.07
N GLY A 105 6.09 6.70 -7.51
CA GLY A 105 5.53 5.38 -7.78
C GLY A 105 5.98 4.78 -9.10
N ARG A 106 5.24 3.78 -9.56
CA ARG A 106 5.48 3.11 -10.86
C ARG A 106 4.35 3.44 -11.82
N GLY A 107 4.70 3.82 -13.03
CA GLY A 107 3.74 4.20 -14.06
C GLY A 107 3.68 3.21 -15.22
N MET A 108 2.52 3.09 -15.84
CA MET A 108 2.32 2.43 -17.13
C MET A 108 1.31 3.25 -17.95
N GLY A 109 1.80 3.89 -19.01
CA GLY A 109 1.00 4.88 -19.74
C GLY A 109 0.66 6.07 -18.83
N GLU A 110 -0.61 6.48 -18.85
CA GLU A 110 -1.15 7.57 -18.04
C GLU A 110 -1.44 7.16 -16.59
N ILE A 111 -1.31 5.88 -16.23
CA ILE A 111 -1.70 5.40 -14.89
C ILE A 111 -0.47 5.21 -14.01
N TRP A 112 -0.56 5.72 -12.78
CA TRP A 112 0.45 5.61 -11.75
C TRP A 112 -0.06 4.84 -10.53
N GLU A 113 0.75 3.91 -10.03
CA GLU A 113 0.56 3.23 -8.75
C GLU A 113 1.61 3.73 -7.75
N GLN A 114 1.13 4.35 -6.68
CA GLN A 114 1.92 4.90 -5.59
C GLN A 114 1.78 3.96 -4.40
N ARG A 115 2.88 3.32 -3.98
CA ARG A 115 2.93 2.53 -2.74
C ARG A 115 3.77 3.27 -1.73
N MET A 116 3.11 4.00 -0.84
CA MET A 116 3.77 4.91 0.09
C MET A 116 3.63 4.46 1.54
N PRO A 117 4.70 4.52 2.34
CA PRO A 117 4.64 4.19 3.75
C PRO A 117 3.69 5.16 4.48
N MET A 118 2.85 4.61 5.36
CA MET A 118 1.95 5.40 6.22
C MET A 118 2.55 5.69 7.60
N THR A 119 3.66 5.03 7.94
CA THR A 119 4.36 5.23 9.21
C THR A 119 5.36 6.35 9.13
N ARG A 120 5.54 7.06 10.24
CA ARG A 120 6.53 8.14 10.35
C ARG A 120 7.94 7.54 10.19
N ASN A 121 8.76 8.18 9.36
CA ASN A 121 10.15 7.79 9.07
C ASN A 121 10.31 6.36 8.53
N ASP A 122 9.29 5.84 7.84
CA ASP A 122 9.29 4.49 7.24
C ASP A 122 9.55 3.37 8.27
N ALA A 123 9.33 3.68 9.57
CA ALA A 123 9.62 2.75 10.64
C ALA A 123 8.52 1.68 10.70
N PRO A 124 8.88 0.39 10.76
CA PRO A 124 7.93 -0.68 11.04
C PRO A 124 7.25 -0.43 12.40
N MET A 125 5.97 -0.76 12.51
CA MET A 125 5.21 -0.64 13.76
C MET A 125 4.85 -2.01 14.33
N VAL A 126 4.55 -2.05 15.63
CA VAL A 126 4.03 -3.24 16.31
C VAL A 126 2.56 -2.99 16.65
N PHE A 127 1.68 -3.90 16.22
CA PHE A 127 0.29 -3.90 16.65
C PHE A 127 0.19 -4.41 18.09
N LYS A 128 -0.35 -3.58 18.99
CA LYS A 128 -0.38 -3.86 20.43
C LYS A 128 -1.44 -4.89 20.85
N LYS A 129 -2.43 -5.16 20.01
CA LYS A 129 -3.53 -6.08 20.27
C LYS A 129 -3.65 -7.08 19.12
N SER A 130 -3.98 -8.32 19.44
CA SER A 130 -4.42 -9.29 18.42
C SER A 130 -5.91 -9.10 18.13
N GLY A 131 -6.31 -9.34 16.89
CA GLY A 131 -7.70 -9.30 16.44
C GLY A 131 -7.91 -8.40 15.22
N LEU A 132 -9.17 -8.10 14.96
CA LEU A 132 -9.60 -7.33 13.80
C LEU A 132 -9.43 -5.81 13.99
N TYR A 133 -8.51 -5.23 13.23
CA TYR A 133 -8.39 -3.77 13.07
C TYR A 133 -9.26 -3.30 11.92
N GLN A 134 -9.99 -2.20 12.13
CA GLN A 134 -10.71 -1.50 11.06
C GLN A 134 -10.00 -0.18 10.76
N ILE A 135 -9.60 -0.01 9.51
CA ILE A 135 -8.88 1.18 9.03
C ILE A 135 -9.73 1.82 7.95
N ARG A 136 -10.09 3.10 8.13
CA ARG A 136 -10.75 3.90 7.08
C ARG A 136 -9.83 5.02 6.63
N LEU A 137 -9.84 5.26 5.33
CA LEU A 137 -9.12 6.37 4.73
C LEU A 137 -10.11 7.35 4.14
N GLU A 138 -9.90 8.62 4.41
CA GLU A 138 -10.67 9.74 3.86
C GLU A 138 -9.68 10.74 3.28
N GLN A 139 -9.96 11.23 2.06
CA GLN A 139 -9.16 12.29 1.48
C GLN A 139 -9.36 13.60 2.27
N ASN A 140 -8.26 14.28 2.58
CA ASN A 140 -8.25 15.55 3.29
C ASN A 140 -7.61 16.66 2.43
N MET A 141 -7.96 16.67 1.14
CA MET A 141 -7.56 17.72 0.20
C MET A 141 -8.56 18.87 0.23
N ARG A 142 -8.25 19.99 -0.43
CA ARG A 142 -9.15 21.16 -0.50
C ARG A 142 -10.30 21.00 -1.49
N ILE A 143 -10.15 20.10 -2.46
CA ILE A 143 -11.15 19.85 -3.51
C ILE A 143 -11.93 18.58 -3.20
N ASN A 144 -13.24 18.64 -3.44
CA ASN A 144 -14.16 17.52 -3.27
C ASN A 144 -15.23 17.55 -4.37
N PRO A 145 -15.37 16.49 -5.19
CA PRO A 145 -14.54 15.27 -5.18
C PRO A 145 -13.10 15.53 -5.65
N LEU A 146 -12.16 14.78 -5.10
CA LEU A 146 -10.77 14.78 -5.60
C LEU A 146 -10.73 13.99 -6.91
N PRO A 147 -10.42 14.62 -8.06
CA PRO A 147 -10.49 13.96 -9.35
C PRO A 147 -9.29 13.03 -9.58
N ASP A 148 -9.39 12.21 -10.62
CA ASP A 148 -8.31 11.39 -11.16
C ASP A 148 -7.77 10.31 -10.21
N ILE A 149 -8.58 9.90 -9.24
CA ILE A 149 -8.26 8.82 -8.31
C ILE A 149 -8.95 7.55 -8.77
N LEU A 150 -8.19 6.54 -9.20
CA LEU A 150 -8.76 5.28 -9.68
C LEU A 150 -9.07 4.33 -8.51
N GLN A 151 -8.10 4.14 -7.62
CA GLN A 151 -8.18 3.15 -6.55
C GLN A 151 -7.43 3.62 -5.32
N ILE A 152 -7.95 3.23 -4.16
CA ILE A 152 -7.33 3.43 -2.85
C ILE A 152 -7.15 2.08 -2.19
N GLY A 153 -5.96 1.82 -1.67
CA GLY A 153 -5.63 0.56 -1.05
C GLY A 153 -4.80 0.68 0.21
N LEU A 154 -4.76 -0.44 0.91
CA LEU A 154 -3.95 -0.65 2.09
C LEU A 154 -3.19 -1.96 1.89
N ARG A 155 -1.88 -1.90 2.10
CA ARG A 155 -1.01 -3.07 2.14
C ARG A 155 -0.29 -3.13 3.48
N VAL A 156 -0.31 -4.30 4.09
CA VAL A 156 0.42 -4.61 5.31
C VAL A 156 1.41 -5.72 4.98
N GLU A 157 2.66 -5.48 5.33
CA GLU A 157 3.73 -6.46 5.21
C GLU A 157 4.24 -6.80 6.60
N LYS A 158 4.35 -8.10 6.88
CA LYS A 158 4.97 -8.57 8.11
C LYS A 158 6.49 -8.59 7.88
N THR A 159 7.22 -7.73 8.58
CA THR A 159 8.67 -7.69 8.55
C THR A 159 9.21 -8.41 9.79
N GLY A 160 9.79 -9.58 9.60
CA GLY A 160 10.57 -10.22 10.66
C GLY A 160 11.84 -9.41 10.87
N THR A 161 11.95 -8.70 12.01
CA THR A 161 13.05 -7.79 12.41
C THR A 161 13.35 -6.65 11.40
N PRO A 162 13.53 -5.39 11.82
CA PRO A 162 13.68 -4.27 10.89
C PRO A 162 14.88 -4.45 9.93
N ILE A 163 14.63 -4.49 8.62
CA ILE A 163 15.67 -4.26 7.62
C ILE A 163 15.91 -2.75 7.61
N LEU A 164 17.00 -2.34 8.24
CA LEU A 164 17.50 -0.97 8.12
C LEU A 164 17.83 -0.73 6.63
N VAL A 165 16.94 -0.01 5.94
CA VAL A 165 17.29 0.56 4.63
C VAL A 165 18.34 1.64 4.91
N LYS A 166 19.61 1.28 4.74
CA LYS A 166 20.70 2.26 4.70
C LYS A 166 20.39 3.22 3.55
N ARG A 167 20.16 4.48 3.91
CA ARG A 167 20.28 5.61 2.97
C ARG A 167 21.74 5.76 2.54
#